data_AF-A0A2P7NSQ0-F1
#
_entry.id   AF-A0A2P7NSQ0-F1
#
_cell.length_a   1.000
_cell.length_b   1.000
_cell.length_c   1.000
_cell.angle_alpha   90.00
_cell.angle_beta   90.00
_cell.angle_gamma   90.00
#
_symmetry.space_group_name_H-M   'P 1'
#
loop_
_entity.id
_entity.type
_entity.pdbx_description
1 polymer ?
#
loop_
_entity_poly.entity_id
_entity_poly.type
_entity_poly.pdbx_seq_one_letter_code
_entity_poly.pdbx_strand_id
1 'polypeptide(L)'
;MSSGYSSKLNSVFSKERTLRREFRRQKQRLTNIDRAAKMHALRIAYDKENKRTITVSLNEKEHKYFIGSSGWFYWHWRNIFYPQDLPMSAWFTYYASKFKTVELNAPFYSWPTLATIKAWQQQASHCDFIYTIKVCELITHIKTFKNTKVLIRDFGLIADLLGSRMGCFLFQLPPSFYFTIARLNLILTQLDHNRRNVVEFRHPSWWNKEVYKAFQEHGTIFCSCSAPRLPNELIKTSDDIYIRFHGVKKWYDHDYRAKELEEWTKKISDSNPKHVWAYFNNDRGGNAIRNALTFYAQQK
;
A
#
# COMPACT_ATOMS: atom_id res chain seq x y z
N MET A 1 45.92 6.14 18.69
CA MET A 1 44.93 7.24 18.81
C MET A 1 44.10 7.51 17.53
N SER A 2 44.22 6.72 16.46
CA SER A 2 43.56 6.99 15.15
C SER A 2 42.13 6.41 15.00
N SER A 3 41.78 5.32 15.68
CA SER A 3 40.46 4.65 15.48
C SER A 3 39.28 5.39 16.11
N GLY A 4 39.50 6.20 17.15
CA GLY A 4 38.46 6.95 17.87
C GLY A 4 37.99 8.23 17.16
N TYR A 5 38.79 8.77 16.22
CA TYR A 5 38.45 9.98 15.48
C TYR A 5 37.58 9.67 14.25
N SER A 6 37.89 8.56 13.55
CA SER A 6 37.11 8.06 12.41
C SER A 6 35.69 7.61 12.83
N SER A 7 35.54 6.97 13.99
CA SER A 7 34.22 6.55 14.51
C SER A 7 33.35 7.75 14.93
N LYS A 8 33.94 8.79 15.52
CA LYS A 8 33.25 10.04 15.88
C LYS A 8 32.80 10.81 14.64
N LEU A 9 33.64 10.94 13.62
CA LEU A 9 33.30 11.59 12.35
C LEU A 9 32.17 10.85 11.63
N ASN A 10 32.25 9.52 11.51
CA ASN A 10 31.19 8.71 10.91
C ASN A 10 29.85 8.82 11.66
N SER A 11 29.90 8.92 13.00
CA SER A 11 28.73 9.18 13.84
C SER A 11 28.12 10.58 13.59
N VAL A 12 28.94 11.62 13.44
CA VAL A 12 28.47 12.99 13.13
C VAL A 12 27.83 13.05 11.74
N PHE A 13 28.47 12.50 10.71
CA PHE A 13 27.90 12.43 9.36
C PHE A 13 26.59 11.63 9.31
N SER A 14 26.49 10.55 10.09
CA SER A 14 25.25 9.79 10.25
C SER A 14 24.14 10.62 10.90
N LYS A 15 24.45 11.38 11.96
CA LYS A 15 23.49 12.27 12.64
C LYS A 15 23.01 13.40 11.73
N GLU A 16 23.90 14.06 11.00
CA GLU A 16 23.51 15.08 10.02
C GLU A 16 22.59 14.52 8.93
N ARG A 17 22.90 13.33 8.43
CA ARG A 17 22.06 12.65 7.42
C ARG A 17 20.66 12.36 7.97
N THR A 18 20.57 11.92 9.23
CA THR A 18 19.29 11.69 9.92
C THR A 18 18.50 12.99 10.08
N LEU A 19 19.13 14.06 10.58
CA LEU A 19 18.48 15.37 10.76
C LEU A 19 18.00 15.95 9.43
N ARG A 20 18.81 15.89 8.37
CA ARG A 20 18.41 16.33 7.02
C ARG A 20 17.21 15.54 6.49
N ARG A 21 17.16 14.22 6.75
CA ARG A 21 16.01 13.39 6.38
C ARG A 21 14.78 13.81 7.16
N GLU A 22 14.89 13.96 8.48
CA GLU A 22 13.78 14.39 9.34
C GLU A 22 13.24 15.76 8.93
N PHE A 23 14.10 16.73 8.67
CA PHE A 23 13.71 18.05 8.18
C PHE A 23 12.93 17.97 6.87
N ARG A 24 13.43 17.20 5.89
CA ARG A 24 12.71 16.97 4.61
C ARG A 24 11.35 16.31 4.85
N ARG A 25 11.26 15.36 5.78
CA ARG A 25 10.01 14.68 6.14
C ARG A 25 9.02 15.64 6.80
N GLN A 26 9.47 16.52 7.69
CA GLN A 26 8.64 17.56 8.29
C GLN A 26 8.12 18.55 7.25
N LYS A 27 8.99 19.06 6.37
CA LYS A 27 8.58 19.92 5.26
C LYS A 27 7.52 19.25 4.38
N GLN A 28 7.73 17.98 4.05
CA GLN A 28 6.77 17.20 3.26
C GLN A 28 5.41 17.04 3.96
N ARG A 29 5.41 16.84 5.28
CA ARG A 29 4.17 16.75 6.08
C ARG A 29 3.40 18.06 6.08
N LEU A 30 4.07 19.20 6.22
CA LEU A 30 3.45 20.52 6.11
C LEU A 30 2.82 20.71 4.72
N THR A 31 3.56 20.41 3.65
CA THR A 31 3.04 20.47 2.28
C THR A 31 1.83 19.56 2.05
N ASN A 32 1.72 18.43 2.76
CA ASN A 32 0.56 17.56 2.64
C ASN A 32 -0.71 18.19 3.21
N ILE A 33 -0.63 19.13 4.15
CA ILE A 33 -1.79 19.87 4.66
C ILE A 33 -2.35 20.75 3.54
N ASP A 34 -1.48 21.51 2.85
CA ASP A 34 -1.89 22.38 1.74
C ASP A 34 -2.45 21.57 0.57
N ARG A 35 -1.83 20.44 0.25
CA ARG A 35 -2.31 19.55 -0.81
C ARG A 35 -3.65 18.93 -0.46
N ALA A 36 -3.86 18.52 0.79
CA ALA A 36 -5.15 18.01 1.25
C ALA A 36 -6.23 19.09 1.14
N ALA A 37 -5.95 20.34 1.51
CA ALA A 37 -6.88 21.46 1.37
C ALA A 37 -7.25 21.75 -0.11
N LYS A 38 -6.27 21.68 -1.02
CA LYS A 38 -6.53 21.82 -2.46
C LYS A 38 -7.40 20.67 -3.00
N MET A 39 -7.13 19.45 -2.57
CA MET A 39 -7.92 18.28 -2.97
C MET A 39 -9.33 18.30 -2.35
N HIS A 40 -9.49 18.88 -1.16
CA HIS A 40 -10.80 19.13 -0.56
C HIS A 40 -11.64 20.07 -1.43
N ALA A 41 -11.09 21.23 -1.81
CA ALA A 41 -11.77 22.18 -2.69
C ALA A 41 -12.14 21.53 -4.04
N LEU A 42 -11.22 20.75 -4.61
CA LEU A 42 -11.47 20.00 -5.83
C LEU A 42 -12.60 18.97 -5.67
N ARG A 43 -12.64 18.22 -4.56
CA ARG A 43 -13.72 17.27 -4.30
C ARG A 43 -15.07 17.97 -4.18
N ILE A 44 -15.14 19.10 -3.47
CA ILE A 44 -16.39 19.87 -3.36
C ILE A 44 -16.91 20.30 -4.74
N ALA A 45 -16.02 20.77 -5.62
CA ALA A 45 -16.38 21.08 -7.01
C ALA A 45 -16.84 19.83 -7.78
N TYR A 46 -16.09 18.72 -7.67
CA TYR A 46 -16.41 17.46 -8.30
C TYR A 46 -17.79 16.91 -7.88
N ASP A 47 -18.10 16.92 -6.58
CA ASP A 47 -19.39 16.45 -6.03
C ASP A 47 -20.56 17.33 -6.50
N LYS A 48 -20.34 18.63 -6.71
CA LYS A 48 -21.37 19.56 -7.22
C LYS A 48 -21.72 19.26 -8.69
N GLU A 49 -20.73 18.88 -9.48
CA GLU A 49 -20.89 18.55 -10.90
C GLU A 49 -21.41 17.11 -11.09
N ASN A 50 -20.97 16.18 -10.25
CA ASN A 50 -21.26 14.76 -10.35
C ASN A 50 -22.22 14.35 -9.22
N LYS A 51 -23.54 14.57 -9.44
CA LYS A 51 -24.64 14.35 -8.46
C LYS A 51 -24.80 12.90 -7.93
N ARG A 52 -23.88 11.97 -8.24
CA ARG A 52 -23.93 10.57 -7.77
C ARG A 52 -22.55 10.07 -7.40
N THR A 53 -22.47 9.36 -6.28
CA THR A 53 -21.36 8.48 -5.94
C THR A 53 -21.19 7.47 -7.06
N ILE A 54 -20.06 7.52 -7.77
CA ILE A 54 -19.73 6.49 -8.76
C ILE A 54 -19.29 5.27 -7.96
N THR A 55 -20.16 4.27 -7.86
CA THR A 55 -19.74 2.93 -7.42
C THR A 55 -18.85 2.37 -8.50
N VAL A 56 -17.54 2.56 -8.32
CA VAL A 56 -16.53 1.97 -9.18
C VAL A 56 -16.46 0.48 -8.86
N SER A 57 -17.20 -0.33 -9.62
CA SER A 57 -16.91 -1.76 -9.69
C SER A 57 -15.60 -1.95 -10.45
N LEU A 58 -14.75 -2.85 -9.97
CA LEU A 58 -13.70 -3.40 -10.83
C LEU A 58 -14.40 -4.06 -12.02
N ASN A 59 -13.72 -4.16 -13.16
CA ASN A 59 -14.20 -5.04 -14.20
C ASN A 59 -14.02 -6.48 -13.70
N GLU A 60 -15.01 -7.00 -12.96
CA GLU A 60 -14.90 -8.22 -12.14
C GLU A 60 -14.69 -9.50 -12.96
N LYS A 61 -14.78 -9.42 -14.29
CA LYS A 61 -14.91 -10.58 -15.16
C LYS A 61 -13.60 -11.31 -15.52
N GLU A 62 -12.42 -10.77 -15.26
CA GLU A 62 -11.18 -11.39 -15.80
C GLU A 62 -10.12 -11.81 -14.78
N HIS A 63 -10.05 -11.24 -13.56
CA HIS A 63 -8.88 -11.45 -12.68
C HIS A 63 -9.23 -11.73 -11.21
N LYS A 64 -8.99 -12.98 -10.77
CA LYS A 64 -9.04 -13.38 -9.35
C LYS A 64 -7.80 -12.92 -8.56
N TYR A 65 -6.63 -12.89 -9.20
CA TYR A 65 -5.34 -12.64 -8.53
C TYR A 65 -4.70 -11.33 -9.00
N PHE A 66 -4.59 -10.37 -8.08
CA PHE A 66 -3.89 -9.10 -8.24
C PHE A 66 -2.56 -9.16 -7.49
N ILE A 67 -1.55 -9.72 -8.15
CA ILE A 67 -0.21 -9.90 -7.59
C ILE A 67 0.72 -8.84 -8.19
N GLY A 68 1.54 -8.21 -7.36
CA GLY A 68 2.54 -7.25 -7.79
C GLY A 68 3.49 -6.86 -6.66
N SER A 69 4.17 -5.73 -6.82
CA SER A 69 5.09 -5.17 -5.83
C SER A 69 4.59 -3.86 -5.23
N SER A 70 5.19 -3.47 -4.11
CA SER A 70 4.94 -2.22 -3.39
C SER A 70 5.62 -1.00 -4.03
N GLY A 71 5.42 -0.83 -5.33
CA GLY A 71 6.06 0.14 -6.21
C GLY A 71 6.58 -0.54 -7.48
N TRP A 72 6.88 0.24 -8.51
CA TRP A 72 7.45 -0.27 -9.75
C TRP A 72 8.75 0.44 -10.15
N PHE A 73 8.96 1.68 -9.72
CA PHE A 73 10.13 2.46 -10.12
C PHE A 73 11.28 2.32 -9.11
N TYR A 74 12.23 1.43 -9.39
CA TYR A 74 13.42 1.24 -8.56
C TYR A 74 14.69 1.10 -9.40
N TRP A 75 15.67 1.96 -9.13
CA TRP A 75 16.93 1.98 -9.90
C TRP A 75 17.70 0.66 -9.85
N HIS A 76 17.74 0.02 -8.68
CA HIS A 76 18.43 -1.26 -8.49
C HIS A 76 17.75 -2.44 -9.20
N TRP A 77 16.58 -2.26 -9.79
CA TRP A 77 15.94 -3.29 -10.62
C TRP A 77 16.51 -3.36 -12.03
N ARG A 78 17.32 -2.38 -12.46
CA ARG A 78 18.07 -2.50 -13.72
C ARG A 78 18.99 -3.71 -13.64
N ASN A 79 19.00 -4.51 -14.70
CA ASN A 79 19.71 -5.80 -14.80
C ASN A 79 19.18 -6.92 -13.89
N ILE A 80 18.12 -6.68 -13.12
CA ILE A 80 17.43 -7.71 -12.32
C ILE A 80 16.06 -8.01 -12.92
N PHE A 81 15.33 -6.95 -13.26
CA PHE A 81 13.99 -7.02 -13.83
C PHE A 81 13.89 -6.16 -15.08
N TYR A 82 14.39 -4.92 -15.02
CA TYR A 82 14.46 -4.04 -16.19
C TYR A 82 15.71 -4.35 -17.01
N PRO A 83 15.59 -4.56 -18.33
CA PRO A 83 16.74 -4.70 -19.22
C PRO A 83 17.71 -3.52 -19.10
N GLN A 84 19.00 -3.79 -19.31
CA GLN A 84 20.07 -2.81 -19.14
C GLN A 84 19.83 -1.53 -19.93
N ASP A 85 19.44 -1.67 -21.19
CA ASP A 85 19.31 -0.55 -22.13
C ASP A 85 17.87 -0.03 -22.21
N LEU A 86 16.96 -0.52 -21.36
CA LEU A 86 15.59 -0.04 -21.35
C LEU A 86 15.55 1.40 -20.82
N PRO A 87 15.03 2.37 -21.61
CA PRO A 87 14.86 3.73 -21.13
C PRO A 87 13.82 3.76 -20.00
N MET A 88 14.04 4.64 -19.01
CA MET A 88 13.15 4.76 -17.85
C MET A 88 11.69 5.05 -18.21
N SER A 89 11.46 5.79 -19.29
CA SER A 89 10.11 6.08 -19.79
C SER A 89 9.33 4.80 -20.15
N ALA A 90 10.02 3.72 -20.52
CA ALA A 90 9.42 2.43 -20.85
C ALA A 90 9.31 1.47 -19.65
N TRP A 91 9.82 1.84 -18.47
CA TRP A 91 9.80 0.95 -17.29
C TRP A 91 8.40 0.60 -16.82
N PHE A 92 7.46 1.54 -16.89
CA PHE A 92 6.07 1.25 -16.56
C PHE A 92 5.49 0.23 -17.53
N THR A 93 5.62 0.47 -18.84
CA THR A 93 5.12 -0.45 -19.88
C THR A 93 5.71 -1.85 -19.71
N TYR A 94 7.01 -1.93 -19.41
CA TYR A 94 7.66 -3.20 -19.12
C TYR A 94 7.07 -3.87 -17.86
N TYR A 95 6.89 -3.14 -16.76
CA TYR A 95 6.26 -3.67 -15.55
C TYR A 95 4.82 -4.16 -15.81
N ALA A 96 4.02 -3.35 -16.51
CA ALA A 96 2.62 -3.65 -16.86
C ALA A 96 2.48 -4.84 -17.83
N SER A 97 3.54 -5.20 -18.55
CA SER A 97 3.58 -6.44 -19.36
C SER A 97 3.68 -7.71 -18.50
N LYS A 98 4.12 -7.60 -17.24
CA LYS A 98 4.33 -8.73 -16.32
C LYS A 98 3.30 -8.77 -15.19
N PHE A 99 2.80 -7.61 -14.77
CA PHE A 99 1.85 -7.49 -13.67
C PHE A 99 0.65 -6.63 -14.07
N LYS A 100 -0.52 -6.96 -13.53
CA LYS A 100 -1.77 -6.20 -13.74
C LYS A 100 -2.03 -5.18 -12.63
N THR A 101 -1.18 -5.13 -11.61
CA THR A 101 -1.35 -4.21 -10.49
C THR A 101 -0.03 -3.75 -9.86
N VAL A 102 -0.10 -2.65 -9.13
CA VAL A 102 0.95 -2.17 -8.23
C VAL A 102 0.34 -1.50 -6.99
N GLU A 103 0.99 -1.68 -5.84
CA GLU A 103 0.69 -0.90 -4.64
C GLU A 103 1.57 0.36 -4.63
N LEU A 104 0.94 1.53 -4.78
CA LEU A 104 1.61 2.82 -4.78
C LEU A 104 1.89 3.26 -3.33
N ASN A 105 3.19 3.35 -3.01
CA ASN A 105 3.67 3.89 -1.74
C ASN A 105 3.96 5.40 -1.77
N ALA A 106 4.16 6.02 -2.94
CA ALA A 106 4.42 7.46 -3.02
C ALA A 106 3.32 8.32 -2.34
N PRO A 107 2.02 7.97 -2.45
CA PRO A 107 0.94 8.71 -1.80
C PRO A 107 0.99 8.73 -0.26
N PHE A 108 1.64 7.74 0.35
CA PHE A 108 1.90 7.72 1.79
C PHE A 108 2.72 8.94 2.22
N TYR A 109 3.72 9.32 1.42
CA TYR A 109 4.62 10.42 1.72
C TYR A 109 4.11 11.76 1.19
N SER A 110 3.42 11.76 0.06
CA SER A 110 3.05 12.95 -0.67
C SER A 110 1.63 12.82 -1.20
N TRP A 111 0.70 13.60 -0.64
CA TRP A 111 -0.70 13.57 -1.09
C TRP A 111 -0.80 13.82 -2.61
N PRO A 112 -1.41 12.92 -3.40
CA PRO A 112 -1.44 13.05 -4.86
C PRO A 112 -2.22 14.28 -5.33
N THR A 113 -1.69 14.99 -6.32
CA THR A 113 -2.40 16.10 -6.97
C THR A 113 -3.25 15.57 -8.12
N LEU A 114 -4.21 16.37 -8.60
CA LEU A 114 -4.96 16.05 -9.82
C LEU A 114 -4.05 15.73 -11.02
N ALA A 115 -2.96 16.47 -11.19
CA ALA A 115 -1.99 16.22 -12.25
C ALA A 115 -1.30 14.84 -12.10
N THR A 116 -0.94 14.45 -10.87
CA THR A 116 -0.39 13.12 -10.59
C THR A 116 -1.39 12.01 -10.93
N ILE A 117 -2.66 12.18 -10.57
CA ILE A 117 -3.71 11.18 -10.83
C ILE A 117 -3.95 11.05 -12.35
N LYS A 118 -4.07 12.18 -13.06
CA LYS A 118 -4.17 12.19 -14.54
C LYS A 118 -2.97 11.53 -15.21
N ALA A 119 -1.76 11.73 -14.68
CA ALA A 119 -0.57 11.06 -15.18
C ALA A 119 -0.65 9.52 -15.00
N TRP A 120 -1.18 9.01 -13.89
CA TRP A 120 -1.40 7.57 -13.70
C TRP A 120 -2.45 7.00 -14.65
N GLN A 121 -3.53 7.75 -14.92
CA GLN A 121 -4.54 7.36 -15.91
C GLN A 121 -3.95 7.28 -17.31
N GLN A 122 -3.18 8.31 -17.71
CA GLN A 122 -2.53 8.35 -19.01
C GLN A 122 -1.49 7.24 -19.15
N GLN A 123 -0.69 7.01 -18.10
CA GLN A 123 0.34 5.98 -18.08
C GLN A 123 -0.23 4.57 -18.27
N ALA A 124 -1.40 4.29 -17.69
CA ALA A 124 -2.07 3.00 -17.81
C ALA A 124 -3.11 2.93 -18.95
N SER A 125 -3.24 3.97 -19.79
CA SER A 125 -4.35 4.08 -20.76
C SER A 125 -4.40 2.93 -21.77
N HIS A 126 -3.26 2.30 -22.06
CA HIS A 126 -3.12 1.22 -23.06
C HIS A 126 -3.18 -0.20 -22.47
N CYS A 127 -3.43 -0.35 -21.17
CA CYS A 127 -3.54 -1.66 -20.54
C CYS A 127 -4.66 -1.70 -19.50
N ASP A 128 -5.19 -2.88 -19.22
CA ASP A 128 -6.00 -3.10 -18.03
C ASP A 128 -5.07 -3.26 -16.83
N PHE A 129 -4.95 -2.19 -16.04
CA PHE A 129 -3.99 -2.08 -14.96
C PHE A 129 -4.60 -1.33 -13.78
N ILE A 130 -4.47 -1.94 -12.61
CA ILE A 130 -5.13 -1.54 -11.37
C ILE A 130 -4.11 -0.99 -10.36
N TYR A 131 -4.39 0.20 -9.84
CA TYR A 131 -3.61 0.83 -8.79
C TYR A 131 -4.25 0.57 -7.42
N THR A 132 -3.45 0.06 -6.48
CA THR A 132 -3.77 0.07 -5.06
C THR A 132 -2.97 1.16 -4.38
N ILE A 133 -3.58 1.91 -3.47
CA ILE A 133 -3.00 3.18 -3.00
C ILE A 133 -2.81 3.12 -1.48
N LYS A 134 -1.56 3.25 -1.04
CA LYS A 134 -1.26 3.46 0.37
C LYS A 134 -1.63 4.88 0.78
N VAL A 135 -2.50 5.00 1.77
CA VAL A 135 -3.07 6.28 2.21
C VAL A 135 -2.01 7.14 2.88
N CYS A 136 -2.10 8.46 2.69
CA CYS A 136 -1.16 9.45 3.22
C CYS A 136 -0.93 9.30 4.74
N GLU A 137 0.33 9.43 5.17
CA GLU A 137 0.73 9.35 6.58
C GLU A 137 0.01 10.38 7.46
N LEU A 138 -0.48 11.48 6.86
CA LEU A 138 -1.29 12.48 7.53
C LEU A 138 -2.52 11.86 8.22
N ILE A 139 -3.13 10.85 7.60
CA ILE A 139 -4.32 10.15 8.14
C ILE A 139 -3.89 9.08 9.15
N THR A 140 -2.95 8.21 8.80
CA THR A 140 -2.64 6.99 9.57
C THR A 140 -1.60 7.17 10.68
N HIS A 141 -0.65 8.09 10.53
CA HIS A 141 0.47 8.26 11.46
C HIS A 141 0.45 9.60 12.20
N ILE A 142 -0.02 10.69 11.56
CA ILE A 142 -0.08 12.01 12.17
C ILE A 142 -1.40 12.20 12.93
N LYS A 143 -2.54 12.07 12.24
CA LYS A 143 -3.85 12.18 12.88
C LYS A 143 -4.32 10.88 13.52
N THR A 144 -3.81 9.74 13.09
CA THR A 144 -4.17 8.41 13.65
C THR A 144 -5.68 8.21 13.71
N PHE A 145 -6.38 8.51 12.60
CA PHE A 145 -7.84 8.49 12.47
C PHE A 145 -8.63 9.50 13.33
N LYS A 146 -7.99 10.38 14.10
CA LYS A 146 -8.69 11.44 14.86
C LYS A 146 -9.19 12.53 13.92
N ASN A 147 -10.51 12.67 13.83
CA ASN A 147 -11.19 13.70 13.02
C ASN A 147 -10.72 13.68 11.55
N THR A 148 -10.64 12.49 10.96
CA THR A 148 -10.15 12.28 9.59
C THR A 148 -11.25 12.01 8.56
N LYS A 149 -12.54 11.97 8.94
CA LYS A 149 -13.65 11.58 8.05
C LYS A 149 -13.68 12.41 6.77
N VAL A 150 -13.53 13.73 6.89
CA VAL A 150 -13.44 14.64 5.74
C VAL A 150 -12.17 14.37 4.93
N LEU A 151 -11.02 14.23 5.59
CA LEU A 151 -9.75 13.91 4.90
C LEU A 151 -9.80 12.59 4.14
N ILE A 152 -10.42 11.55 4.71
CA ILE A 152 -10.58 10.25 4.05
C ILE A 152 -11.49 10.40 2.83
N ARG A 153 -12.58 11.17 2.93
CA ARG A 153 -13.43 11.49 1.79
C ARG A 153 -12.68 12.27 0.71
N ASP A 154 -11.88 13.26 1.10
CA ASP A 154 -11.05 14.05 0.17
C ASP A 154 -9.98 13.19 -0.51
N PHE A 155 -9.39 12.23 0.22
CA PHE A 155 -8.46 11.26 -0.36
C PHE A 155 -9.19 10.27 -1.28
N GLY A 156 -10.44 9.95 -0.96
CA GLY A 156 -11.35 9.11 -1.75
C GLY A 156 -11.59 9.63 -3.17
N LEU A 157 -11.46 10.94 -3.41
CA LEU A 157 -11.53 11.54 -4.76
C LEU A 157 -10.54 10.88 -5.73
N ILE A 158 -9.41 10.35 -5.24
CA ILE A 158 -8.47 9.61 -6.08
C ILE A 158 -9.14 8.39 -6.73
N ALA A 159 -9.97 7.66 -5.98
CA ALA A 159 -10.71 6.51 -6.50
C ALA A 159 -11.74 6.95 -7.55
N ASP A 160 -12.45 8.04 -7.31
CA ASP A 160 -13.45 8.58 -8.24
C ASP A 160 -12.82 9.01 -9.56
N LEU A 161 -11.64 9.64 -9.49
CA LEU A 161 -10.89 10.05 -10.67
C LEU A 161 -10.27 8.85 -11.41
N LEU A 162 -9.71 7.87 -10.69
CA LEU A 162 -9.13 6.67 -11.31
C LEU A 162 -10.18 5.74 -11.93
N GLY A 163 -11.43 5.81 -11.47
CA GLY A 163 -12.50 4.94 -11.95
C GLY A 163 -12.11 3.48 -11.80
N SER A 164 -12.45 2.66 -12.81
CA SER A 164 -12.24 1.20 -12.82
C SER A 164 -10.79 0.75 -12.57
N ARG A 165 -9.81 1.66 -12.62
CA ARG A 165 -8.40 1.41 -12.32
C ARG A 165 -8.07 1.43 -10.82
N MET A 166 -9.04 1.67 -9.95
CA MET A 166 -8.85 1.68 -8.50
C MET A 166 -9.05 0.29 -7.88
N GLY A 167 -8.00 -0.21 -7.22
CA GLY A 167 -7.98 -1.45 -6.45
C GLY A 167 -8.43 -1.24 -5.00
N CYS A 168 -7.48 -1.06 -4.08
CA CYS A 168 -7.77 -0.83 -2.65
C CYS A 168 -7.13 0.45 -2.11
N PHE A 169 -7.67 0.97 -1.01
CA PHE A 169 -6.97 1.92 -0.15
C PHE A 169 -6.32 1.16 1.01
N LEU A 170 -5.00 1.24 1.12
CA LEU A 170 -4.24 0.63 2.22
C LEU A 170 -3.97 1.66 3.34
N PHE A 171 -4.57 1.42 4.49
CA PHE A 171 -4.37 2.14 5.74
C PHE A 171 -3.42 1.36 6.66
N GLN A 172 -2.12 1.60 6.54
CA GLN A 172 -1.13 0.98 7.42
C GLN A 172 -0.87 1.83 8.66
N LEU A 173 -0.98 1.24 9.85
CA LEU A 173 -0.81 1.88 11.16
C LEU A 173 0.57 1.55 11.77
N PRO A 174 1.21 2.48 12.50
CA PRO A 174 2.54 2.27 13.07
C PRO A 174 2.53 1.20 14.20
N PRO A 175 3.69 0.62 14.54
CA PRO A 175 3.80 -0.39 15.60
C PRO A 175 3.43 0.15 17.00
N SER A 176 3.48 1.46 17.21
CA SER A 176 3.04 2.12 18.44
C SER A 176 1.50 2.22 18.58
N PHE A 177 0.74 1.80 17.56
CA PHE A 177 -0.72 1.82 17.59
C PHE A 177 -1.26 0.48 18.11
N TYR A 178 -1.43 0.37 19.42
CA TYR A 178 -1.93 -0.81 20.11
C TYR A 178 -3.46 -0.93 19.96
N PHE A 179 -3.97 -2.15 20.05
CA PHE A 179 -5.41 -2.41 20.05
C PHE A 179 -6.07 -1.82 21.31
N THR A 180 -7.18 -1.11 21.09
CA THR A 180 -8.23 -0.87 22.08
C THR A 180 -9.56 -0.85 21.34
N ILE A 181 -10.65 -1.19 22.01
CA ILE A 181 -11.99 -1.11 21.41
C ILE A 181 -12.31 0.31 20.89
N ALA A 182 -11.87 1.34 21.62
CA ALA A 182 -12.04 2.73 21.20
C ALA A 182 -11.28 3.05 19.89
N ARG A 183 -10.09 2.48 19.67
CA ARG A 183 -9.33 2.65 18.43
C ARG A 183 -9.93 1.89 17.27
N LEU A 184 -10.47 0.70 17.52
CA LEU A 184 -11.22 -0.07 16.51
C LEU A 184 -12.43 0.75 16.03
N ASN A 185 -13.25 1.24 16.96
CA ASN A 185 -14.40 2.11 16.65
C ASN A 185 -13.98 3.40 15.95
N LEU A 186 -12.86 4.00 16.37
CA LEU A 186 -12.32 5.19 15.72
C LEU A 186 -11.93 4.93 14.25
N ILE A 187 -11.36 3.77 13.93
CA ILE A 187 -11.05 3.44 12.53
C ILE A 187 -12.36 3.29 11.74
N LEU A 188 -13.27 2.44 12.21
CA LEU A 188 -14.49 2.09 11.49
C LEU A 188 -15.38 3.33 11.23
N THR A 189 -15.60 4.18 12.23
CA THR A 189 -16.45 5.38 12.10
C THR A 189 -15.93 6.44 11.11
N GLN A 190 -14.65 6.38 10.76
CA GLN A 190 -13.99 7.37 9.89
C GLN A 190 -13.85 6.89 8.45
N LEU A 191 -13.89 5.57 8.21
CA LEU A 191 -13.77 4.99 6.88
C LEU A 191 -15.01 5.27 6.03
N ASP A 192 -14.81 5.35 4.71
CA ASP A 192 -15.89 5.32 3.72
C ASP A 192 -16.09 3.86 3.30
N HIS A 193 -17.12 3.20 3.85
CA HIS A 193 -17.40 1.79 3.62
C HIS A 193 -17.82 1.45 2.18
N ASN A 194 -18.03 2.45 1.31
CA ASN A 194 -18.26 2.22 -0.12
C ASN A 194 -16.95 1.94 -0.88
N ARG A 195 -15.79 1.98 -0.22
CA ARG A 195 -14.47 1.72 -0.80
C ARG A 195 -13.91 0.41 -0.30
N ARG A 196 -13.06 -0.23 -1.11
CA ARG A 196 -12.22 -1.37 -0.68
C ARG A 196 -11.11 -0.89 0.25
N ASN A 197 -11.44 -0.75 1.52
CA ASN A 197 -10.51 -0.32 2.56
C ASN A 197 -9.78 -1.53 3.13
N VAL A 198 -8.46 -1.48 3.10
CA VAL A 198 -7.58 -2.46 3.72
C VAL A 198 -6.89 -1.79 4.90
N VAL A 199 -6.91 -2.42 6.07
CA VAL A 199 -6.22 -1.92 7.26
C VAL A 199 -5.10 -2.86 7.66
N GLU A 200 -3.90 -2.31 7.81
CA GLU A 200 -2.70 -3.07 8.14
C GLU A 200 -2.13 -2.64 9.48
N PHE A 201 -2.01 -3.60 10.39
CA PHE A 201 -1.48 -3.38 11.73
C PHE A 201 -0.04 -3.85 11.87
N ARG A 202 0.72 -3.14 12.70
CA ARG A 202 2.12 -3.44 13.02
C ARG A 202 2.32 -3.87 14.47
N HIS A 203 1.23 -4.10 15.19
CA HIS A 203 1.24 -4.55 16.58
C HIS A 203 0.42 -5.84 16.73
N PRO A 204 0.94 -6.91 17.35
CA PRO A 204 0.26 -8.21 17.46
C PRO A 204 -1.10 -8.18 18.17
N SER A 205 -1.34 -7.21 19.06
CA SER A 205 -2.61 -7.07 19.78
C SER A 205 -3.85 -6.92 18.87
N TRP A 206 -3.66 -6.64 17.58
CA TRP A 206 -4.75 -6.53 16.60
C TRP A 206 -5.19 -7.87 16.01
N TRP A 207 -4.44 -8.95 16.23
CA TRP A 207 -4.89 -10.29 15.88
C TRP A 207 -5.90 -10.80 16.93
N ASN A 208 -7.11 -10.26 16.85
CA ASN A 208 -8.18 -10.45 17.81
C ASN A 208 -9.50 -10.74 17.06
N LYS A 209 -10.26 -11.75 17.51
CA LYS A 209 -11.57 -12.12 16.97
C LYS A 209 -12.59 -10.96 16.96
N GLU A 210 -12.54 -10.05 17.94
CA GLU A 210 -13.39 -8.85 17.98
C GLU A 210 -13.11 -7.92 16.80
N VAL A 211 -11.83 -7.73 16.46
CA VAL A 211 -11.40 -6.93 15.30
C VAL A 211 -11.89 -7.59 14.02
N TYR A 212 -11.72 -8.91 13.90
CA TYR A 212 -12.13 -9.65 12.71
C TYR A 212 -13.64 -9.57 12.47
N LYS A 213 -14.43 -9.78 13.52
CA LYS A 213 -15.89 -9.67 13.47
C LYS A 213 -16.32 -8.27 13.06
N ALA A 214 -15.79 -7.23 13.69
CA ALA A 214 -16.15 -5.86 13.37
C ALA A 214 -15.76 -5.48 11.92
N PHE A 215 -14.63 -5.99 11.42
CA PHE A 215 -14.20 -5.78 10.04
C PHE A 215 -15.13 -6.50 9.05
N GLN A 216 -15.57 -7.72 9.36
CA GLN A 216 -16.57 -8.47 8.57
C GLN A 216 -17.89 -7.72 8.46
N GLU A 217 -18.41 -7.20 9.57
CA GLU A 217 -19.67 -6.43 9.61
C GLU A 217 -19.62 -5.16 8.74
N HIS A 218 -18.43 -4.59 8.53
CA HIS A 218 -18.23 -3.34 7.79
C HIS A 218 -17.57 -3.52 6.42
N GLY A 219 -17.40 -4.76 5.94
CA GLY A 219 -16.72 -5.07 4.67
C GLY A 219 -15.27 -4.60 4.59
N THR A 220 -14.61 -4.36 5.73
CA THR A 220 -13.22 -3.89 5.79
C THR A 220 -12.26 -5.06 5.67
N ILE A 221 -11.20 -4.92 4.86
CA ILE A 221 -10.24 -5.99 4.62
C ILE A 221 -9.11 -5.90 5.64
N PHE A 222 -8.90 -6.97 6.43
CA PHE A 222 -7.73 -7.10 7.29
C PHE A 222 -6.51 -7.46 6.45
N CYS A 223 -5.43 -6.67 6.53
CA CYS A 223 -4.19 -6.99 5.83
C CYS A 223 -3.44 -8.11 6.54
N SER A 224 -3.41 -9.28 5.93
CA SER A 224 -2.51 -10.37 6.34
C SER A 224 -1.06 -9.97 6.01
N CYS A 225 -0.13 -10.24 6.91
CA CYS A 225 1.27 -9.82 6.77
C CYS A 225 2.21 -11.01 6.95
N SER A 226 3.09 -11.25 5.98
CA SER A 226 4.29 -12.04 6.22
C SER A 226 5.41 -11.10 6.67
N ALA A 227 5.62 -11.03 7.98
CA ALA A 227 6.48 -10.04 8.61
C ALA A 227 7.10 -10.56 9.92
N PRO A 228 8.25 -10.01 10.36
CA PRO A 228 8.87 -10.44 11.61
C PRO A 228 8.04 -9.99 12.82
N ARG A 229 7.86 -10.89 13.79
CA ARG A 229 7.16 -10.65 15.06
C ARG A 229 5.66 -10.35 14.92
N LEU A 230 5.05 -10.68 13.78
CA LEU A 230 3.60 -10.63 13.59
C LEU A 230 3.10 -12.06 13.31
N PRO A 231 1.84 -12.40 13.65
CA PRO A 231 1.28 -13.71 13.33
C PRO A 231 1.29 -13.98 11.82
N ASN A 232 1.79 -15.16 11.43
CA ASN A 232 1.91 -15.59 10.04
C ASN A 232 0.62 -16.26 9.55
N GLU A 233 -0.49 -15.56 9.72
CA GLU A 233 -1.85 -16.05 9.48
C GLU A 233 -2.52 -15.32 8.31
N LEU A 234 -3.38 -16.03 7.58
CA LEU A 234 -4.28 -15.43 6.61
C LEU A 234 -5.62 -15.16 7.29
N ILE A 235 -6.00 -13.89 7.37
CA ILE A 235 -7.25 -13.44 7.98
C ILE A 235 -8.17 -12.95 6.86
N LYS A 236 -9.33 -13.61 6.72
CA LYS A 236 -10.38 -13.23 5.76
C LYS A 236 -11.53 -12.53 6.49
N THR A 237 -11.60 -11.21 6.36
CA THR A 237 -12.69 -10.38 6.91
C THR A 237 -13.62 -9.80 5.84
N SER A 238 -13.44 -10.18 4.59
CA SER A 238 -14.26 -9.76 3.45
C SER A 238 -14.19 -10.83 2.37
N ASP A 239 -14.97 -10.69 1.30
CA ASP A 239 -14.85 -11.55 0.12
C ASP A 239 -13.46 -11.45 -0.51
N ASP A 240 -12.86 -10.27 -0.41
CA ASP A 240 -11.49 -9.99 -0.82
C ASP A 240 -10.51 -10.24 0.34
N ILE A 241 -9.33 -10.77 0.01
CA ILE A 241 -8.19 -10.84 0.93
C ILE A 241 -7.05 -9.97 0.46
N TYR A 242 -6.27 -9.45 1.41
CA TYR A 242 -5.11 -8.62 1.13
C TYR A 242 -3.89 -9.12 1.91
N ILE A 243 -2.78 -9.33 1.22
CA ILE A 243 -1.54 -9.89 1.76
C ILE A 243 -0.37 -8.98 1.42
N ARG A 244 0.47 -8.68 2.42
CA ARG A 244 1.76 -8.01 2.20
C ARG A 244 2.92 -8.87 2.65
N PHE A 245 3.86 -9.07 1.74
CA PHE A 245 5.07 -9.84 1.98
C PHE A 245 6.22 -8.90 2.33
N HIS A 246 6.54 -8.80 3.62
CA HIS A 246 7.63 -7.97 4.14
C HIS A 246 8.90 -8.77 4.40
N GLY A 247 8.77 -10.07 4.66
CA GLY A 247 9.86 -10.98 5.01
C GLY A 247 9.66 -11.54 6.41
N VAL A 248 9.99 -12.80 6.65
CA VAL A 248 9.69 -13.46 7.94
C VAL A 248 10.73 -13.16 9.03
N LYS A 249 12.01 -13.00 8.67
CA LYS A 249 13.09 -12.76 9.63
C LYS A 249 13.41 -11.28 9.82
N LYS A 250 13.46 -10.54 8.72
CA LYS A 250 13.83 -9.13 8.72
C LYS A 250 12.91 -8.34 7.79
N TRP A 251 12.53 -7.15 8.25
CA TRP A 251 11.68 -6.25 7.50
C TRP A 251 12.35 -5.86 6.17
N TYR A 252 11.62 -6.11 5.09
CA TYR A 252 11.95 -5.75 3.71
C TYR A 252 13.17 -6.47 3.11
N ASP A 253 13.70 -7.47 3.82
CA ASP A 253 14.96 -8.13 3.52
C ASP A 253 14.81 -9.63 3.75
N HIS A 254 14.19 -10.27 2.76
CA HIS A 254 13.96 -11.70 2.74
C HIS A 254 13.80 -12.13 1.29
N ASP A 255 14.41 -13.24 0.89
CA ASP A 255 14.13 -13.89 -0.39
C ASP A 255 13.27 -15.12 -0.09
N TYR A 256 12.01 -15.09 -0.48
CA TYR A 256 11.10 -16.19 -0.17
C TYR A 256 11.44 -17.39 -1.04
N ARG A 257 11.64 -18.55 -0.41
CA ARG A 257 11.73 -19.82 -1.13
C ARG A 257 10.37 -20.17 -1.73
N ALA A 258 10.37 -20.91 -2.83
CA ALA A 258 9.14 -21.37 -3.49
C ALA A 258 8.17 -22.08 -2.51
N LYS A 259 8.70 -22.91 -1.60
CA LYS A 259 7.91 -23.60 -0.57
C LYS A 259 7.24 -22.65 0.43
N GLU A 260 7.91 -21.56 0.83
CA GLU A 260 7.29 -20.55 1.71
C GLU A 260 6.12 -19.85 1.01
N LEU A 261 6.22 -19.67 -0.32
CA LEU A 261 5.14 -19.10 -1.13
C LEU A 261 3.99 -20.10 -1.35
N GLU A 262 4.29 -21.38 -1.53
CA GLU A 262 3.28 -22.46 -1.61
C GLU A 262 2.42 -22.57 -0.36
N GLU A 263 3.00 -22.37 0.83
CA GLU A 263 2.25 -22.32 2.08
C GLU A 263 1.19 -21.21 2.07
N TRP A 264 1.49 -20.06 1.46
CA TRP A 264 0.52 -18.98 1.28
C TRP A 264 -0.51 -19.31 0.21
N THR A 265 -0.11 -19.91 -0.91
CA THR A 265 -1.03 -20.41 -1.94
C THR A 265 -2.06 -21.37 -1.34
N LYS A 266 -1.62 -22.29 -0.45
CA LYS A 266 -2.53 -23.20 0.24
C LYS A 266 -3.52 -22.45 1.14
N LYS A 267 -3.04 -21.53 1.99
CA LYS A 267 -3.92 -20.71 2.86
C LYS A 267 -4.95 -19.93 2.05
N ILE A 268 -4.55 -19.38 0.89
CA ILE A 268 -5.44 -18.65 0.00
C ILE A 268 -6.53 -19.57 -0.56
N SER A 269 -6.14 -20.73 -1.09
CA SER A 269 -7.07 -21.72 -1.62
C SER A 269 -8.09 -22.17 -0.57
N ASP A 270 -7.61 -22.52 0.63
CA ASP A 270 -8.44 -22.94 1.77
C ASP A 270 -9.46 -21.86 2.19
N SER A 271 -9.14 -20.57 1.99
CA SER A 271 -10.00 -19.44 2.38
C SER A 271 -11.05 -19.05 1.33
N ASN A 272 -10.95 -19.59 0.10
CA ASN A 272 -11.83 -19.34 -1.04
C ASN A 272 -12.28 -17.86 -1.21
N PRO A 273 -11.36 -16.92 -1.49
CA PRO A 273 -11.69 -15.51 -1.67
C PRO A 273 -12.23 -15.21 -3.07
N LYS A 274 -13.00 -14.13 -3.21
CA LYS A 274 -13.43 -13.56 -4.50
C LYS A 274 -12.23 -12.97 -5.24
N HIS A 275 -11.45 -12.13 -4.56
CA HIS A 275 -10.20 -11.57 -5.10
C HIS A 275 -9.05 -11.68 -4.11
N VAL A 276 -7.84 -11.81 -4.66
CA VAL A 276 -6.58 -11.87 -3.90
C VAL A 276 -5.71 -10.69 -4.28
N TRP A 277 -5.45 -9.81 -3.32
CA TRP A 277 -4.53 -8.69 -3.47
C TRP A 277 -3.22 -9.03 -2.75
N ALA A 278 -2.12 -9.21 -3.46
CA ALA A 278 -0.87 -9.64 -2.89
C ALA A 278 0.31 -8.79 -3.36
N TYR A 279 0.93 -8.09 -2.42
CA TYR A 279 2.01 -7.14 -2.73
C TYR A 279 3.32 -7.49 -2.01
N PHE A 280 4.38 -7.61 -2.79
CA PHE A 280 5.72 -7.86 -2.31
C PHE A 280 6.46 -6.56 -2.01
N ASN A 281 6.95 -6.44 -0.77
CA ASN A 281 7.68 -5.27 -0.27
C ASN A 281 9.05 -5.65 0.31
N ASN A 282 9.48 -6.89 0.15
CA ASN A 282 10.79 -7.44 0.51
C ASN A 282 11.88 -7.07 -0.50
N ASP A 283 12.00 -5.79 -0.84
CA ASP A 283 12.69 -5.37 -2.07
C ASP A 283 14.23 -5.27 -1.99
N ARG A 284 14.85 -5.66 -0.86
CA ARG A 284 16.32 -5.70 -0.81
C ARG A 284 16.85 -6.66 -1.88
N GLY A 285 17.74 -6.17 -2.75
CA GLY A 285 18.33 -6.98 -3.83
C GLY A 285 17.36 -7.39 -4.94
N GLY A 286 16.20 -6.73 -5.05
CA GLY A 286 15.18 -7.05 -6.03
C GLY A 286 14.39 -8.34 -5.74
N ASN A 287 14.40 -8.84 -4.51
CA ASN A 287 13.65 -10.06 -4.17
C ASN A 287 12.15 -9.89 -4.37
N ALA A 288 11.59 -8.71 -4.09
CA ALA A 288 10.16 -8.47 -4.19
C ALA A 288 9.60 -8.82 -5.58
N ILE A 289 10.25 -8.34 -6.65
CA ILE A 289 9.77 -8.58 -8.02
C ILE A 289 9.95 -10.04 -8.45
N ARG A 290 11.06 -10.67 -8.05
CA ARG A 290 11.30 -12.10 -8.31
C ARG A 290 10.27 -12.98 -7.62
N ASN A 291 10.06 -12.76 -6.32
CA ASN A 291 9.11 -13.55 -5.53
C ASN A 291 7.67 -13.30 -5.99
N ALA A 292 7.32 -12.08 -6.44
CA ALA A 292 6.02 -11.81 -7.04
C ALA A 292 5.78 -12.63 -8.32
N LEU A 293 6.78 -12.76 -9.20
CA LEU A 293 6.69 -13.60 -10.40
C LEU A 293 6.54 -15.08 -10.04
N THR A 294 7.35 -15.58 -9.10
CA THR A 294 7.25 -16.96 -8.60
C THR A 294 5.87 -17.23 -8.01
N PHE A 295 5.36 -16.34 -7.17
CA PHE A 295 4.06 -16.49 -6.54
C PHE A 295 2.91 -16.46 -7.55
N TYR A 296 3.00 -15.58 -8.56
CA TYR A 296 2.03 -15.52 -9.64
C TYR A 296 1.99 -16.81 -10.46
N ALA A 297 3.15 -17.40 -10.75
CA ALA A 297 3.22 -18.69 -11.44
C ALA A 297 2.58 -19.84 -10.65
N GLN A 298 2.59 -19.78 -9.32
CA GLN A 298 1.97 -20.78 -8.44
C GLN A 298 0.44 -20.66 -8.33
N GLN A 299 -0.18 -19.58 -8.83
CA GLN A 299 -1.64 -19.41 -8.82
C GLN A 299 -2.32 -19.90 -10.09
N LYS A 300 -1.53 -20.28 -11.10
CA LYS A 300 -2.00 -20.90 -12.35
C LYS A 300 -2.11 -22.41 -12.16
#